data_AF-A0A7K2MW50-F1
#
_entry.id   AF-A0A7K2MW50-F1
#
_cell.length_a   1.000
_cell.length_b   1.000
_cell.length_c   1.000
_cell.angle_alpha   90.00
_cell.angle_beta   90.00
_cell.angle_gamma   90.00
#
_symmetry.space_group_name_H-M   'P 1'
#
loop_
_entity.id
_entity.type
_entity.pdbx_description
1 polymer ?
#
loop_
_entity_poly.entity_id
_entity_poly.type
_entity_poly.pdbx_seq_one_letter_code
_entity_poly.pdbx_strand_id
1 'polypeptide(L)'
;MSHKRCNGDVVEEGTAERGSRALRAEGALKAIAAGPEPQERLRGILEQALVFAGASFAALYTPGDDPELLCLAVSAGAPRTLYGVRDSYPAAGGSPVADAHRAGEAVWIGPEQFAGSAESRHVPSSG
;
A
#
# COMPACT_ATOMS: atom_id res chain seq x y z
N MET A 1 63.16 -35.06 31.53
CA MET A 1 62.52 -34.36 30.39
C MET A 1 61.02 -34.49 30.56
N SER A 2 60.32 -33.39 30.85
CA SER A 2 58.86 -33.38 30.95
C SER A 2 58.36 -32.13 30.22
N HIS A 3 57.85 -32.32 29.01
CA HIS A 3 57.29 -31.23 28.21
C HIS A 3 55.82 -31.07 28.59
N LYS A 4 55.56 -30.04 29.40
CA LYS A 4 54.21 -29.58 29.72
C LYS A 4 53.63 -28.93 28.47
N ARG A 5 52.68 -29.59 27.79
CA ARG A 5 51.91 -28.96 26.71
C ARG A 5 50.89 -28.02 27.32
N CYS A 6 50.96 -26.75 26.96
CA CYS A 6 49.91 -25.78 27.22
C CYS A 6 48.90 -25.87 26.07
N ASN A 7 47.75 -26.51 26.30
CA ASN A 7 46.58 -26.31 25.44
C ASN A 7 45.89 -25.04 25.94
N GLY A 8 45.91 -23.98 25.13
CA GLY A 8 45.06 -22.82 25.35
C GLY A 8 43.63 -23.19 24.97
N ASP A 9 42.70 -23.04 25.91
CA ASP A 9 41.27 -23.09 25.63
C ASP A 9 40.93 -21.99 24.61
N VAL A 10 40.45 -22.41 23.45
CA VAL A 10 39.80 -21.48 22.52
C VAL A 10 38.45 -21.14 23.13
N VAL A 11 38.33 -19.92 23.65
CA VAL A 11 37.05 -19.40 24.14
C VAL A 11 36.04 -19.44 23.00
N GLU A 12 34.92 -20.11 23.24
CA GLU A 12 33.72 -20.23 22.41
C GLU A 12 33.04 -18.86 22.19
N GLU A 13 33.72 -17.94 21.51
CA GLU A 13 33.19 -16.61 21.18
C GLU A 13 32.17 -16.68 20.01
N GLY A 14 32.26 -17.73 19.20
CA GLY A 14 31.41 -17.94 18.01
C GLY A 14 29.95 -18.33 18.30
N THR A 15 29.62 -18.86 19.48
CA THR A 15 28.25 -19.27 19.81
C THR A 15 27.44 -18.14 20.45
N ALA A 16 28.07 -17.31 21.29
CA ALA A 16 27.44 -16.12 21.87
C ALA A 16 27.08 -15.08 20.79
N GLU A 17 27.99 -14.83 19.84
CA GLU A 17 27.76 -13.86 18.77
C GLU A 17 26.69 -14.36 17.78
N ARG A 18 26.70 -15.66 17.45
CA ARG A 18 25.70 -16.34 16.61
C ARG A 18 24.31 -16.35 17.28
N GLY A 19 24.24 -16.55 18.60
CA GLY A 19 23.02 -16.43 19.38
C GLY A 19 22.45 -15.00 19.35
N SER A 20 23.29 -13.98 19.52
CA SER A 20 22.86 -12.57 19.44
C SER A 20 22.32 -12.19 18.06
N ARG A 21 22.92 -12.73 16.99
CA ARG A 21 22.47 -12.53 15.60
C ARG A 21 21.15 -13.24 15.32
N ALA A 22 20.98 -14.46 15.83
CA ALA A 22 19.72 -15.19 15.74
C ALA A 22 18.58 -14.46 16.47
N LEU A 23 18.83 -13.98 17.69
CA LEU A 23 17.85 -13.19 18.46
C LEU A 23 17.49 -11.88 17.77
N ARG A 24 18.46 -11.18 17.16
CA ARG A 24 18.18 -9.99 16.32
C ARG A 24 17.36 -10.33 15.08
N ALA A 25 17.68 -11.43 14.39
CA ALA A 25 16.95 -11.86 13.20
C ALA A 25 15.51 -12.26 13.54
N GLU A 26 15.30 -12.94 14.67
CA GLU A 26 13.98 -13.28 15.18
C GLU A 26 13.18 -12.04 15.57
N GLY A 27 13.82 -11.06 16.23
CA GLY A 27 13.21 -9.77 16.54
C GLY A 27 12.81 -8.98 15.30
N ALA A 28 13.67 -8.95 14.27
CA ALA A 28 13.36 -8.31 12.99
C ALA A 28 12.22 -9.03 12.25
N LEU A 29 12.20 -10.36 12.25
CA LEU A 29 11.13 -11.15 11.63
C LEU A 29 9.79 -10.93 12.34
N LYS A 30 9.79 -10.89 13.68
CA LYS A 30 8.60 -10.55 14.48
C LYS A 30 8.12 -9.13 14.20
N ALA A 31 9.02 -8.16 14.04
CA ALA A 31 8.67 -6.79 13.70
C ALA A 31 8.08 -6.66 12.28
N ILE A 32 8.59 -7.42 11.31
CA ILE A 32 8.05 -7.47 9.95
C ILE A 32 6.67 -8.14 9.95
N ALA A 33 6.50 -9.23 10.70
CA ALA A 33 5.24 -9.96 10.83
C ALA A 33 4.19 -9.18 11.64
N ALA A 34 4.61 -8.33 12.57
CA ALA A 34 3.75 -7.40 13.31
C ALA A 34 3.55 -6.07 12.57
N GLY A 35 4.05 -5.95 11.33
CA GLY A 35 3.84 -4.76 10.52
C GLY A 35 2.34 -4.52 10.25
N PRO A 36 1.97 -3.30 9.88
CA PRO A 36 0.59 -2.96 9.58
C PRO A 36 0.05 -3.85 8.47
N GLU A 37 -1.24 -4.17 8.60
CA GLU A 37 -1.97 -4.94 7.58
C GLU A 37 -1.79 -4.27 6.21
N PRO A 38 -1.80 -5.02 5.10
CA PRO A 38 -1.56 -4.47 3.77
C PRO A 38 -2.40 -3.22 3.45
N GLN A 39 -3.64 -3.19 3.91
CA GLN A 39 -4.55 -2.05 3.74
C GLN A 39 -4.16 -0.83 4.57
N GLU A 40 -3.68 -1.03 5.80
CA GLU A 40 -3.18 0.05 6.67
C GLU A 40 -1.89 0.66 6.10
N ARG A 41 -1.02 -0.18 5.54
CA ARG A 41 0.18 0.28 4.83
C ARG A 41 -0.16 1.15 3.62
N LEU A 42 -1.11 0.71 2.80
CA LEU A 42 -1.58 1.49 1.64
C LEU A 42 -2.22 2.80 2.06
N ARG A 43 -2.99 2.79 3.16
CA ARG A 43 -3.56 4.01 3.73
C ARG A 43 -2.48 5.00 4.16
N GLY A 44 -1.43 4.55 4.85
CA GLY A 44 -0.30 5.40 5.23
C GLY A 44 0.42 6.04 4.03
N ILE A 45 0.56 5.29 2.92
CA ILE A 45 1.11 5.83 1.66
C ILE A 45 0.19 6.93 1.09
N LEU A 46 -1.12 6.71 1.06
CA LEU A 46 -2.06 7.73 0.60
C LEU A 46 -2.05 8.97 1.49
N GLU A 47 -1.91 8.82 2.81
CA GLU A 47 -1.78 9.95 3.73
C GLU A 47 -0.53 10.78 3.46
N GLN A 48 0.60 10.15 3.11
CA GLN A 48 1.79 10.86 2.62
C GLN A 48 1.53 11.57 1.28
N ALA A 49 0.84 10.91 0.35
CA ALA A 49 0.49 11.49 -0.94
C ALA A 49 -0.37 12.75 -0.80
N LEU A 50 -1.33 12.76 0.14
CA LEU A 50 -2.13 13.95 0.46
C LEU A 50 -1.25 15.14 0.85
N VAL A 51 -0.27 14.92 1.72
CA VAL A 51 0.64 15.98 2.19
C VAL A 51 1.48 16.51 1.05
N PHE A 52 2.09 15.63 0.24
CA PHE A 52 2.96 16.05 -0.86
C PHE A 52 2.20 16.73 -2.00
N ALA A 53 0.99 16.25 -2.31
CA ALA A 53 0.17 16.83 -3.36
C ALA A 53 -0.59 18.08 -2.90
N GLY A 54 -0.64 18.37 -1.60
CA GLY A 54 -1.53 19.40 -1.04
C GLY A 54 -3.01 19.10 -1.30
N ALA A 55 -3.37 17.82 -1.34
CA ALA A 55 -4.72 17.36 -1.67
C ALA A 55 -5.57 17.14 -0.40
N SER A 56 -6.89 17.26 -0.54
CA SER A 56 -7.84 16.95 0.55
C SER A 56 -8.33 15.50 0.53
N PHE A 57 -8.16 14.80 -0.58
CA PHE A 57 -8.63 13.42 -0.79
C PHE A 57 -7.68 12.68 -1.74
N ALA A 58 -7.47 11.38 -1.46
CA ALA A 58 -6.71 10.48 -2.31
C ALA A 58 -7.38 9.10 -2.31
N ALA A 59 -7.42 8.46 -3.47
CA ALA A 59 -7.97 7.13 -3.66
C ALA A 59 -7.07 6.30 -4.58
N LEU A 60 -6.96 5.01 -4.29
CA LEU A 60 -6.29 4.04 -5.12
C LEU A 60 -7.33 3.08 -5.71
N TYR A 61 -7.37 3.02 -7.04
CA TYR A 61 -8.13 2.02 -7.76
C TYR A 61 -7.18 0.96 -8.31
N THR A 62 -7.60 -0.29 -8.24
CA THR A 62 -6.89 -1.43 -8.82
C THR A 62 -7.87 -2.24 -9.66
N PRO A 63 -7.40 -2.97 -10.69
CA PRO A 63 -8.21 -4.02 -11.30
C PRO A 63 -8.76 -4.96 -10.21
N GLY A 64 -10.05 -5.26 -10.27
CA GLY A 64 -10.70 -6.22 -9.37
C GLY A 64 -10.57 -7.66 -9.88
N ASP A 65 -11.37 -8.56 -9.31
CA ASP A 65 -11.53 -9.93 -9.83
C ASP A 65 -12.14 -9.93 -11.24
N ASP A 66 -13.01 -8.97 -11.52
CA ASP A 66 -13.45 -8.63 -12.87
C ASP A 66 -12.45 -7.63 -13.48
N PRO A 67 -11.67 -8.02 -14.51
CA PRO A 67 -10.68 -7.15 -15.12
C PRO A 67 -11.32 -5.96 -15.87
N GLU A 68 -12.61 -6.02 -16.15
CA GLU A 68 -13.36 -4.91 -16.77
C GLU A 68 -13.70 -3.80 -15.77
N LEU A 69 -13.42 -3.99 -14.48
CA LEU A 69 -13.69 -3.03 -13.41
C LEU A 69 -12.41 -2.61 -12.69
N LEU A 70 -12.27 -1.30 -12.53
CA LEU A 70 -11.36 -0.68 -11.58
C LEU A 70 -12.10 -0.49 -10.27
N CYS A 71 -11.64 -1.14 -9.21
CA CYS A 71 -12.26 -1.14 -7.88
C CYS A 71 -11.44 -0.32 -6.90
N LEU A 72 -12.13 0.42 -6.03
CA LEU A 72 -11.52 1.20 -4.97
C LEU A 72 -10.88 0.25 -3.95
N ALA A 73 -9.55 0.24 -3.89
CA ALA A 73 -8.81 -0.56 -2.92
C ALA A 73 -8.69 0.15 -1.57
N VAL A 74 -8.41 1.46 -1.59
CA VAL A 74 -8.28 2.29 -0.38
C VAL A 74 -8.48 3.77 -0.70
N SER A 75 -8.94 4.53 0.28
CA SER A 75 -8.99 6.00 0.24
C SER A 75 -8.51 6.61 1.55
N ALA A 76 -7.97 7.83 1.48
CA ALA A 76 -7.58 8.63 2.64
C ALA A 76 -7.99 10.09 2.47
N GLY A 77 -8.08 10.81 3.59
CA GLY A 77 -8.47 12.22 3.65
C GLY A 77 -9.96 12.41 3.86
N ALA A 78 -10.53 13.44 3.23
CA ALA A 78 -11.94 13.79 3.35
C ALA A 78 -12.88 12.68 2.82
N PRO A 79 -14.15 12.62 3.26
CA PRO A 79 -15.07 11.58 2.81
C PRO A 79 -15.26 11.59 1.28
N ARG A 80 -15.07 10.43 0.65
CA ARG A 80 -15.20 10.26 -0.82
C ARG A 80 -16.54 10.73 -1.39
N THR A 81 -17.60 10.62 -0.58
CA THR A 81 -18.98 11.01 -0.94
C THR A 81 -19.11 12.50 -1.20
N LEU A 82 -18.25 13.33 -0.61
CA LEU A 82 -18.21 14.78 -0.87
C LEU A 82 -17.71 15.10 -2.28
N TYR A 83 -16.93 14.20 -2.89
CA TYR A 83 -16.33 14.39 -4.20
C TYR A 83 -16.98 13.51 -5.30
N GLY A 84 -18.06 12.80 -4.98
CA GLY A 84 -18.75 11.93 -5.95
C GLY A 84 -17.91 10.74 -6.42
N VAL A 85 -16.88 10.36 -5.67
CA VAL A 85 -15.94 9.28 -6.00
C VAL A 85 -16.58 7.92 -5.72
N ARG A 86 -16.56 7.02 -6.70
CA ARG A 86 -17.31 5.75 -6.71
C ARG A 86 -16.50 4.58 -6.17
N ASP A 87 -17.16 3.49 -5.81
CA ASP A 87 -16.45 2.26 -5.41
C ASP A 87 -15.84 1.51 -6.60
N SER A 88 -16.36 1.73 -7.81
CA SER A 88 -15.76 1.20 -9.03
C SER A 88 -16.05 2.02 -10.27
N TYR A 89 -15.23 1.83 -11.30
CA TYR A 89 -15.38 2.40 -12.64
C TYR A 89 -15.14 1.31 -13.69
N PRO A 90 -15.91 1.29 -14.80
CA PRO A 90 -15.56 0.44 -15.95
C PRO A 90 -14.19 0.83 -16.49
N ALA A 91 -13.28 -0.14 -16.65
CA ALA A 91 -11.93 0.08 -17.16
C ALA A 91 -11.95 0.59 -18.61
N ALA A 92 -12.97 0.23 -19.39
CA ALA A 92 -13.23 0.71 -20.75
C ALA A 92 -14.14 1.96 -20.80
N GLY A 93 -14.61 2.48 -19.66
CA GLY A 93 -15.50 3.66 -19.60
C GLY A 93 -14.77 4.99 -19.78
N GLY A 94 -15.52 6.08 -19.93
CA GLY A 94 -15.04 7.46 -20.09
C GLY A 94 -14.81 8.23 -18.79
N SER A 95 -14.59 7.54 -17.67
CA SER A 95 -14.20 8.21 -16.42
C SER A 95 -12.71 8.59 -16.44
N PRO A 96 -12.27 9.67 -15.77
CA PRO A 96 -10.88 10.08 -15.69
C PRO A 96 -9.98 9.03 -15.06
N VAL A 97 -10.53 8.23 -14.15
CA VAL A 97 -9.83 7.08 -13.55
C VAL A 97 -9.54 6.02 -14.61
N ALA A 98 -10.54 5.70 -15.44
CA ALA A 98 -10.39 4.76 -16.54
C ALA A 98 -9.48 5.29 -17.66
N ASP A 99 -9.56 6.59 -17.97
CA ASP A 99 -8.68 7.24 -18.95
C ASP A 99 -7.22 7.23 -18.49
N ALA A 100 -6.94 7.60 -17.24
CA ALA A 100 -5.59 7.55 -16.68
C ALA A 100 -5.04 6.11 -16.66
N HIS A 101 -5.86 5.12 -16.29
CA HIS A 101 -5.49 3.71 -16.31
C HIS A 101 -5.12 3.23 -17.72
N ARG A 102 -5.94 3.56 -18.73
CA ARG A 102 -5.69 3.16 -20.13
C ARG A 102 -4.48 3.87 -20.74
N ALA A 103 -4.33 5.17 -20.47
CA ALA A 103 -3.23 5.96 -21.01
C ALA A 103 -1.89 5.63 -20.33
N GLY A 104 -1.91 5.13 -19.09
CA GLY A 104 -0.70 4.93 -18.30
C GLY A 104 -0.01 6.24 -17.92
N GLU A 105 -0.72 7.36 -18.01
CA GLU A 105 -0.21 8.72 -17.79
C GLU A 105 -1.06 9.49 -16.78
N ALA A 106 -0.47 10.50 -16.15
CA ALA A 106 -1.16 11.35 -15.21
C ALA A 106 -2.13 12.30 -15.93
N VAL A 107 -3.36 12.40 -15.42
CA VAL A 107 -4.40 13.28 -15.94
C VAL A 107 -4.72 14.37 -14.92
N TRP A 108 -4.74 15.63 -15.37
CA TRP A 108 -5.09 16.80 -14.56
C TRP A 108 -6.38 17.40 -15.10
N ILE A 109 -7.42 17.46 -14.26
CA ILE A 109 -8.76 17.89 -14.68
C ILE A 109 -9.42 18.74 -13.61
N GLY A 110 -10.31 19.63 -14.07
CA GLY A 110 -11.14 20.45 -13.20
C GLY A 110 -12.32 19.68 -12.62
N PRO A 111 -12.98 20.23 -11.58
CA PRO A 111 -14.12 19.60 -10.92
C PRO A 111 -15.32 19.40 -11.87
N GLU A 112 -15.56 20.31 -12.81
CA GLU A 112 -16.66 20.21 -13.78
C GLU A 112 -16.45 19.06 -14.77
N GLN A 113 -15.20 18.87 -15.19
CA GLN A 113 -14.80 17.77 -16.08
C GLN A 113 -14.94 16.43 -15.35
N PHE A 114 -14.51 16.37 -14.08
CA PHE A 114 -14.68 15.18 -13.26
C PHE A 114 -16.17 14.87 -13.04
N ALA A 115 -16.99 15.85 -12.70
CA ALA A 115 -18.43 15.67 -12.51
C ALA A 115 -19.16 15.27 -13.81
N GLY A 116 -18.76 15.83 -14.96
CA GLY A 116 -19.35 15.54 -16.26
C GLY A 116 -18.99 14.17 -16.84
N SER A 117 -17.86 13.61 -16.43
CA SER A 117 -17.40 12.26 -16.84
C SER A 117 -18.11 11.09 -16.15
N ALA A 118 -19.07 11.41 -15.28
CA ALA A 118 -19.88 10.44 -14.58
C ALA A 118 -20.78 9.68 -15.55
N GLU A 119 -20.27 8.62 -16.18
CA GLU A 119 -21.08 7.68 -16.94
C GLU A 119 -22.21 7.19 -16.03
N SER A 120 -23.43 7.45 -16.47
CA SER A 120 -24.66 7.23 -15.72
C SER A 120 -24.91 5.75 -15.55
N ARG A 121 -24.47 5.21 -14.41
CA ARG A 121 -25.15 4.09 -13.76
C ARG A 121 -25.08 4.26 -12.25
N HIS A 122 -26.16 4.81 -11.70
CA HIS A 122 -26.53 4.55 -10.32
C HIS A 122 -26.76 3.03 -10.21
N VAL A 123 -25.97 2.33 -9.39
CA VAL A 123 -26.31 0.96 -8.98
C VAL A 123 -27.18 1.13 -7.72
N PRO A 124 -28.38 0.54 -7.67
CA PRO A 124 -29.31 0.77 -6.56
C PRO A 124 -28.71 0.28 -5.24
N SER A 125 -29.01 1.01 -4.17
CA SER A 125 -28.83 0.54 -2.80
C SER A 125 -29.68 -0.72 -2.60
N SER A 126 -29.06 -1.88 -2.44
CA SER A 126 -29.73 -3.03 -1.84
C SER A 126 -29.91 -2.72 -0.36
N GLY A 127 -31.16 -2.59 0.07
CA GLY A 127 -31.53 -2.57 1.49
C GLY A 127 -31.38 -3.94 2.14
#